data_AF-A0A2T6A1E0-F1
#
_entry.id   AF-A0A2T6A1E0-F1
#
_cell.length_a   1.000
_cell.length_b   1.000
_cell.length_c   1.000
_cell.angle_alpha   90.00
_cell.angle_beta   90.00
_cell.angle_gamma   90.00
#
_symmetry.space_group_name_H-M   'P 1'
#
loop_
_entity.id
_entity.type
_entity.pdbx_description
1 polymer ?
#
loop_
_entity_poly.entity_id
_entity_poly.type
_entity_poly.pdbx_seq_one_letter_code
_entity_poly.pdbx_strand_id
1 'polypeptide(L)' 'MTVTALNLGRPGFFARLRAEYRDFAQRRAIYRRTYEELNVLNDRELADLGLSRYDIPMIARRAADEA' A
#
# COMPACT_ATOMS: atom_id res chain seq x y z
N MET A 1 -30.93 -12.60 -39.07
CA MET A 1 -29.88 -11.57 -39.03
C MET A 1 -29.27 -11.57 -37.63
N THR A 2 -28.13 -12.21 -37.42
CA THR A 2 -27.41 -12.17 -36.14
C THR A 2 -25.96 -11.84 -36.43
N VAL A 3 -25.62 -10.55 -36.33
CA VAL A 3 -24.22 -10.11 -36.42
C VAL A 3 -23.63 -10.29 -35.02
N THR A 4 -22.77 -11.28 -34.88
CA THR A 4 -22.00 -11.57 -33.67
C THR A 4 -21.11 -10.38 -33.33
N ALA A 5 -21.24 -9.86 -32.10
CA ALA A 5 -20.41 -8.79 -31.58
C ALA A 5 -18.93 -9.22 -31.51
N LEU A 6 -18.06 -8.51 -32.26
CA LEU A 6 -16.62 -8.76 -32.26
C LEU A 6 -15.94 -7.95 -31.15
N ASN A 7 -15.63 -8.69 -30.09
CA ASN A 7 -14.41 -8.62 -29.29
C ASN A 7 -13.94 -7.23 -28.80
N LEU A 8 -14.39 -6.93 -27.58
CA LEU A 8 -13.80 -6.08 -26.54
C LEU A 8 -12.35 -5.66 -26.79
N GLY A 9 -12.17 -4.34 -26.88
CA GLY A 9 -10.87 -3.69 -27.02
C GLY A 9 -9.87 -4.18 -25.97
N ARG A 10 -8.72 -4.65 -26.47
CA ARG A 10 -7.51 -4.95 -25.68
C ARG A 10 -7.29 -3.83 -24.65
N PRO A 11 -7.14 -4.12 -23.34
CA PRO A 11 -6.78 -3.09 -22.38
C PRO A 11 -5.45 -2.46 -22.80
N GLY A 12 -5.52 -1.17 -23.13
CA GLY A 12 -4.38 -0.40 -23.61
C GLY A 12 -3.23 -0.46 -22.60
N PHE A 13 -1.99 -0.39 -23.10
CA PHE A 13 -0.77 -0.36 -22.30
C PHE A 13 -0.84 0.62 -21.11
N PHE A 14 -1.47 1.79 -21.31
CA PHE A 14 -1.71 2.80 -20.27
C PHE A 14 -2.67 2.36 -19.15
N ALA A 15 -3.59 1.42 -19.42
CA ALA A 15 -4.44 0.84 -18.38
C ALA A 15 -3.65 -0.09 -17.45
N ARG A 16 -2.67 -0.82 -18.00
CA ARG A 16 -1.76 -1.68 -17.22
C ARG A 16 -0.78 -0.87 -16.37
N LEU A 17 -0.16 0.15 -16.95
CA LEU A 17 0.68 1.09 -16.18
C LEU A 17 -0.10 1.75 -15.04
N ARG A 18 -1.33 2.22 -15.30
CA ARG A 18 -2.17 2.82 -14.24
C ARG A 18 -2.52 1.84 -13.12
N ALA A 19 -2.69 0.56 -13.42
CA ALA A 19 -2.93 -0.46 -12.40
C ALA A 19 -1.68 -0.63 -11.52
N GLU A 20 -0.50 -0.79 -12.12
CA GLU A 20 0.77 -0.92 -11.38
C GLU A 20 1.09 0.31 -10.51
N TYR A 21 0.77 1.52 -10.99
CA TYR A 21 0.94 2.75 -10.19
C TYR A 21 0.01 2.81 -8.97
N ARG A 22 -1.20 2.25 -9.05
CA ARG A 22 -2.15 2.25 -7.92
C ARG A 22 -1.65 1.39 -6.78
N ASP A 23 -1.12 0.21 -7.10
CA ASP A 23 -0.60 -0.72 -6.11
C ASP A 23 0.61 -0.11 -5.37
N PHE A 24 1.53 0.51 -6.12
CA PHE A 24 2.67 1.20 -5.52
C PHE A 24 2.26 2.39 -4.64
N ALA A 25 1.29 3.18 -5.10
CA ALA A 25 0.77 4.33 -4.35
C ALA A 25 0.08 3.89 -3.05
N GLN A 26 -0.68 2.79 -3.07
CA GLN A 26 -1.34 2.23 -1.89
C GLN A 26 -0.32 1.77 -0.85
N ARG A 27 0.69 0.98 -1.24
CA ARG A 27 1.76 0.55 -0.33
C ARG A 27 2.47 1.73 0.31
N ARG A 28 2.79 2.75 -0.49
CA ARG A 28 3.46 3.96 0.02
C ARG A 28 2.57 4.73 0.99
N ALA A 29 1.26 4.81 0.74
CA ALA A 29 0.32 5.48 1.63
C ALA A 29 0.21 4.76 2.98
N ILE A 30 0.13 3.42 2.97
CA ILE A 30 0.04 2.60 4.18
C ILE A 30 1.32 2.73 5.01
N TYR A 31 2.49 2.58 4.36
CA TYR A 31 3.78 2.79 5.04
C TYR A 31 3.82 4.13 5.77
N ARG A 32 3.48 5.22 5.06
CA ARG A 32 3.54 6.57 5.62
C ARG A 32 2.58 6.73 6.78
N ARG A 33 1.35 6.26 6.62
CA ARG A 33 0.33 6.32 7.66
C ARG A 33 0.77 5.58 8.92
N THR A 34 1.20 4.33 8.81
CA THR A 34 1.66 3.53 9.95
C THR A 34 2.88 4.14 10.62
N TYR A 35 3.83 4.66 9.83
CA TYR A 35 4.99 5.35 10.38
C TYR A 35 4.59 6.60 11.18
N GLU A 36 3.72 7.45 10.61
CA GLU A 36 3.27 8.69 11.26
C GLU A 36 2.47 8.37 12.54
N GLU A 37 1.56 7.39 12.51
CA GLU A 37 0.78 6.95 13.67
C GLU A 37 1.68 6.43 14.81
N LEU A 38 2.65 5.56 14.52
CA LEU A 38 3.56 5.05 15.54
C LEU A 38 4.57 6.10 16.03
N ASN A 39 5.02 6.99 15.15
CA ASN A 39 6.02 7.99 15.51
C ASN A 39 5.46 9.13 16.38
N VAL A 40 4.13 9.32 16.40
CA VAL A 40 3.43 10.20 17.35
C VAL A 40 3.53 9.68 18.79
N LEU A 41 3.65 8.35 18.97
CA LEU A 41 3.76 7.74 20.29
C LEU A 41 5.11 8.08 20.95
N ASN A 42 5.07 8.27 22.27
CA ASN A 42 6.26 8.44 23.08
C ASN A 42 6.92 7.08 23.40
N ASP A 43 8.13 7.11 23.95
CA ASP A 43 8.92 5.89 24.18
C ASP A 43 8.27 4.92 25.17
N ARG A 44 7.47 5.44 26.12
CA ARG A 44 6.73 4.61 27.08
C ARG A 44 5.53 3.94 26.42
N GLU A 45 4.77 4.67 25.62
CA GLU A 45 3.64 4.11 24.86
C GLU A 45 4.12 3.03 23.89
N LEU A 46 5.27 3.24 23.24
CA LEU A 46 5.90 2.21 22.41
C LEU A 46 6.35 1.01 23.25
N ALA A 47 6.98 1.24 24.41
CA ALA A 47 7.42 0.18 25.31
C ALA A 47 6.25 -0.64 25.88
N ASP A 48 5.11 -0.01 26.15
CA ASP A 48 3.88 -0.68 26.59
C ASP A 48 3.33 -1.62 25.50
N LEU A 49 3.58 -1.30 24.23
CA LEU A 49 3.31 -2.17 23.07
C LEU A 49 4.43 -3.20 22.82
N GLY A 50 5.51 -3.17 23.60
CA GLY A 50 6.69 -4.01 23.42
C GLY A 50 7.56 -3.61 22.21
N LEU A 51 7.50 -2.34 21.79
CA LEU A 51 8.19 -1.81 20.62
C LEU A 51 9.26 -0.78 20.99
N SER A 52 10.31 -0.74 20.18
CA SER A 52 11.30 0.35 20.15
C SER A 52 11.04 1.28 18.97
N ARG A 53 11.53 2.53 19.03
CA ARG A 53 11.51 3.45 17.87
C ARG A 53 12.19 2.85 16.64
N TYR A 54 13.19 1.99 16.83
CA TYR A 54 13.89 1.32 15.74
C TYR A 54 13.01 0.29 15.00
N ASP A 55 11.93 -0.18 15.62
CA ASP A 55 11.01 -1.15 15.02
C ASP A 55 10.01 -0.47 14.06
N ILE A 56 9.75 0.83 14.23
CA ILE A 56 8.75 1.58 13.48
C ILE A 56 8.94 1.45 11.95
N PRO A 57 10.15 1.65 11.38
CA PRO A 57 10.35 1.51 9.93
C PRO A 57 10.07 0.08 9.43
N MET A 58 10.46 -0.93 10.21
CA MET A 58 10.23 -2.34 9.88
C MET A 58 8.73 -2.67 9.89
N ILE A 59 8.01 -2.25 10.92
CA ILE A 59 6.57 -2.50 11.08
C ILE A 59 5.78 -1.77 9.99
N ALA A 60 6.10 -0.50 9.73
CA ALA A 60 5.46 0.27 8.66
C ALA A 60 5.67 -0.38 7.28
N ARG A 61 6.86 -0.94 7.04
CA ARG A 61 7.14 -1.68 5.80
C ARG A 61 6.34 -2.98 5.72
N ARG A 62 6.32 -3.75 6.80
CA ARG A 62 5.53 -4.98 6.88
C ARG A 62 4.05 -4.73 6.65
N ALA A 63 3.47 -3.71 7.27
CA ALA A 63 2.07 -3.33 7.09
C ALA A 63 1.76 -2.93 5.63
N ALA A 64 2.70 -2.28 4.95
CA ALA A 64 2.56 -1.95 3.54
C ALA A 64 2.69 -3.18 2.61
N ASP A 65 3.47 -4.18 2.99
CA ASP A 65 3.65 -5.41 2.22
C ASP A 65 2.48 -6.41 2.41
N GLU A 66 1.79 -6.36 3.56
CA GLU A 66 0.63 -7.20 3.91
C GLU A 66 -0.72 -6.66 3.39
N ALA A 67 -0.76 -5.44 2.86
CA ALA A 67 -1.97 -4.79 2.36
C ALA A 67 -2.23 -5.06 0.86
#